data_AF-A4RQZ5-F1
#
_entry.id   AF-A4RQZ5-F1
#
_cell.length_a   1.000
_cell.length_b   1.000
_cell.length_c   1.000
_cell.angle_alpha   90.00
_cell.angle_beta   90.00
_cell.angle_gamma   90.00
#
_symmetry.space_group_name_H-M   'P 1'
#
loop_
_entity.id
_entity.type
_entity.pdbx_description
1 polymer ?
#
loop_
_entity_poly.entity_id
_entity_poly.type
_entity_poly.pdbx_seq_one_letter_code
_entity_poly.pdbx_strand_id
1 'polypeptide(L)'
;MVTATTARAATATATATATATARSSIGGVAARRAYARKVKVGANGKTKVKIKPYSSYKGRFQVTASGKILRKRKGKRHCAFAKTPKQRMRLRSSTLVHETLMQPMRKLGFKLR
;
A
#
# COMPACT_ATOMS: atom_id res chain seq x y z
N MET A 1 -7.57 22.03 -62.51
CA MET A 1 -7.69 20.57 -62.25
C MET A 1 -8.28 20.41 -60.85
N VAL A 2 -9.60 20.53 -60.71
CA VAL A 2 -10.59 19.43 -60.57
C VAL A 2 -10.46 18.69 -59.22
N THR A 3 -11.28 19.19 -58.28
CA THR A 3 -12.09 18.51 -57.24
C THR A 3 -11.66 17.17 -56.62
N ALA A 4 -11.71 17.08 -55.29
CA ALA A 4 -12.61 16.15 -54.59
C ALA A 4 -12.70 16.45 -53.09
N THR A 5 -13.87 16.93 -52.68
CA THR A 5 -14.43 16.83 -51.34
C THR A 5 -14.67 15.35 -51.03
N THR A 6 -14.36 14.89 -49.81
CA THR A 6 -15.04 13.71 -49.25
C THR A 6 -15.25 13.93 -47.76
N ALA A 7 -16.49 14.29 -47.42
CA ALA A 7 -17.07 14.10 -46.11
C ALA A 7 -17.49 12.63 -45.92
N ARG A 8 -17.89 12.30 -44.68
CA ARG A 8 -18.69 11.13 -44.22
C ARG A 8 -17.82 10.05 -43.53
N ALA A 9 -18.18 9.47 -42.38
CA ALA A 9 -19.46 9.38 -41.68
C ALA A 9 -19.25 9.29 -40.16
N ALA A 10 -20.12 9.95 -39.39
CA ALA A 10 -20.49 9.44 -38.07
C ALA A 10 -21.38 8.20 -38.27
N THR A 11 -21.09 7.12 -37.54
CA THR A 11 -22.09 6.10 -37.20
C THR A 11 -21.96 5.82 -35.70
N ALA A 12 -23.01 6.18 -34.97
CA ALA A 12 -23.28 5.72 -33.62
C ALA A 12 -24.35 4.64 -33.72
N THR A 13 -24.09 3.45 -33.18
CA THR A 13 -25.06 2.45 -32.68
C THR A 13 -24.25 1.22 -32.23
N ALA A 14 -24.08 1.00 -30.92
CA ALA A 14 -25.00 0.32 -30.00
C ALA A 14 -24.55 -1.14 -29.78
N THR A 15 -24.28 -1.49 -28.53
CA THR A 15 -24.90 -2.59 -27.75
C THR A 15 -23.99 -3.02 -26.61
N ALA A 16 -24.56 -3.02 -25.40
CA ALA A 16 -23.96 -3.60 -24.23
C ALA A 16 -23.85 -5.12 -24.40
N THR A 17 -22.68 -5.68 -24.07
CA THR A 17 -22.60 -7.05 -23.55
C THR A 17 -21.63 -7.05 -22.38
N ALA A 18 -22.22 -6.98 -21.20
CA ALA A 18 -21.58 -7.41 -19.97
C ALA A 18 -21.24 -8.90 -20.11
N THR A 19 -19.99 -9.22 -20.37
CA THR A 19 -19.47 -10.56 -20.11
C THR A 19 -18.79 -10.54 -18.75
N ALA A 20 -19.61 -10.88 -17.76
CA ALA A 20 -19.17 -11.32 -16.46
C ALA A 20 -18.28 -12.56 -16.62
N THR A 21 -16.97 -12.36 -16.77
CA THR A 21 -16.01 -13.47 -16.67
C THR A 21 -15.71 -13.68 -15.20
N ALA A 22 -16.43 -14.66 -14.66
CA ALA A 22 -16.08 -15.55 -13.57
C ALA A 22 -15.19 -14.96 -12.45
N ARG A 23 -15.83 -14.76 -11.29
CA ARG A 23 -15.19 -14.91 -9.97
C ARG A 23 -14.38 -16.20 -9.96
N SER A 24 -13.07 -16.12 -10.14
CA SER A 24 -12.20 -17.24 -9.80
C SER A 24 -12.17 -17.34 -8.28
N SER A 25 -12.77 -18.41 -7.82
CA SER A 25 -12.79 -18.93 -6.47
C SER A 25 -11.35 -19.19 -6.01
N ILE A 26 -10.69 -18.18 -5.46
CA ILE A 26 -9.59 -18.45 -4.54
C ILE A 26 -10.22 -18.92 -3.23
N GLY A 27 -10.66 -20.18 -3.24
CA GLY A 27 -10.91 -20.96 -2.04
C GLY A 27 -9.67 -20.88 -1.17
N GLY A 28 -9.75 -20.09 -0.09
CA GLY A 28 -8.62 -19.85 0.81
C GLY A 28 -8.65 -18.51 1.53
N VAL A 29 -9.39 -17.51 1.03
CA VAL A 29 -9.50 -16.22 1.74
C VAL A 29 -10.33 -16.31 3.02
N ALA A 30 -11.37 -17.17 3.04
CA ALA A 30 -12.21 -17.39 4.23
C ALA A 30 -11.45 -18.12 5.36
N ALA A 31 -10.66 -19.16 5.03
CA ALA A 31 -9.89 -19.93 6.00
C ALA A 31 -8.76 -19.11 6.65
N ARG A 32 -8.09 -18.23 5.89
CA ARG A 32 -7.11 -17.28 6.45
C ARG A 32 -7.75 -16.22 7.35
N ARG A 33 -9.02 -15.86 7.11
CA ARG A 33 -9.79 -14.90 7.93
C ARG A 33 -10.24 -15.49 9.27
N ALA A 34 -10.32 -16.83 9.38
CA ALA A 34 -10.73 -17.52 10.60
C ALA A 34 -9.65 -17.49 11.71
N TYR A 35 -8.35 -17.61 11.36
CA TYR A 35 -7.26 -17.46 12.33
C TYR A 35 -7.09 -16.01 12.82
N ALA A 36 -7.40 -15.03 11.97
CA ALA A 36 -7.34 -13.61 12.34
C ALA A 36 -8.49 -13.16 13.29
N ARG A 37 -9.57 -13.94 13.41
CA ARG A 37 -10.76 -13.62 14.20
C ARG A 37 -10.71 -13.99 15.69
N LYS A 38 -9.66 -14.68 16.17
CA LYS A 38 -9.51 -14.98 17.59
C LYS A 38 -8.41 -14.14 18.25
N VAL A 39 -8.69 -12.86 18.43
CA VAL A 39 -8.14 -12.13 19.59
C VAL A 39 -9.32 -11.42 20.23
N LYS A 40 -9.87 -12.02 21.30
CA LYS A 40 -10.83 -11.35 22.19
C LYS A 40 -10.10 -10.19 22.85
N VAL A 41 -10.26 -8.98 22.32
CA VAL A 41 -9.90 -7.76 23.04
C VAL A 41 -11.09 -7.47 23.96
N GLY A 42 -10.85 -7.39 25.27
CA GLY A 42 -11.92 -7.20 26.27
C GLY A 42 -12.77 -5.94 26.01
N ALA A 43 -13.95 -5.86 26.61
CA ALA A 43 -15.00 -4.85 26.33
C ALA A 43 -14.56 -3.37 26.30
N ASN A 44 -13.43 -3.02 26.94
CA ASN A 44 -12.83 -1.68 26.92
C ASN A 44 -11.79 -1.46 25.79
N GLY A 45 -11.61 -2.42 24.88
CA GLY A 45 -10.58 -2.41 23.85
C GLY A 45 -9.14 -2.50 24.38
N LYS A 46 -8.95 -2.64 25.70
CA LYS A 46 -7.66 -2.64 26.39
C LYS A 46 -7.34 -4.04 26.91
N THR A 47 -6.18 -4.57 26.56
CA THR A 47 -5.63 -5.79 27.15
C THR A 47 -5.19 -5.53 28.59
N LYS A 48 -5.33 -6.53 29.48
CA LYS A 48 -4.88 -6.47 30.89
C LYS A 48 -3.42 -5.99 31.01
N VAL A 49 -2.58 -6.32 30.03
CA VAL A 49 -1.19 -5.88 29.92
C VAL A 49 -1.05 -4.84 28.80
N LYS A 50 -0.32 -3.75 29.07
CA LYS A 50 -0.02 -2.70 28.08
C LYS A 50 0.86 -3.25 26.96
N ILE A 51 0.35 -3.21 25.72
CA ILE A 51 1.15 -3.52 24.53
C ILE A 51 2.23 -2.43 24.37
N LYS A 52 3.49 -2.87 24.32
CA LYS A 52 4.64 -2.00 24.05
C LYS A 52 5.00 -2.11 22.56
N PRO A 53 5.21 -1.00 21.85
CA PRO A 53 5.68 -1.06 20.47
C PRO A 53 7.11 -1.59 20.43
N TYR A 54 7.49 -2.22 19.31
CA TYR A 54 8.86 -2.69 19.12
C TYR A 54 9.85 -1.52 19.19
N SER A 55 10.90 -1.68 19.99
CA SER A 55 11.98 -0.70 20.13
C SER A 55 12.65 -0.37 18.79
N SER A 56 12.71 -1.34 17.89
CA SER A 56 13.24 -1.20 16.53
C SER A 56 12.51 -0.15 15.69
N TYR A 57 11.23 0.14 15.97
CA TYR A 57 10.45 1.09 15.20
C TYR A 57 10.75 2.55 15.58
N LYS A 58 11.09 2.80 16.84
CA LYS A 58 11.25 4.16 17.41
C LYS A 58 12.26 5.01 16.63
N GLY A 59 13.36 4.42 16.14
CA GLY A 59 14.42 5.14 15.42
C GLY A 59 14.36 5.02 13.89
N ARG A 60 13.42 4.24 13.34
CA ARG A 60 13.40 3.90 11.90
C ARG A 60 12.22 4.52 11.16
N PHE A 61 11.10 4.69 11.85
CA PHE A 61 9.86 5.20 11.29
C PHE A 61 9.49 6.50 11.97
N GLN A 62 8.94 7.43 11.19
CA GLN A 62 8.39 8.68 11.70
C GLN A 62 6.93 8.77 11.29
N VAL A 63 6.08 9.36 12.11
CA VAL A 63 4.67 9.54 11.77
C VAL A 63 4.47 10.99 11.34
N THR A 64 3.81 11.19 10.21
CA THR A 64 3.43 12.50 9.68
C THR A 64 2.22 13.04 10.46
N ALA A 65 1.97 14.35 10.41
CA ALA A 65 0.78 14.98 11.01
C ALA A 65 -0.55 14.31 10.57
N SER A 66 -0.61 13.81 9.33
CA SER A 66 -1.76 13.06 8.80
C SER A 66 -1.88 11.61 9.28
N GLY A 67 -0.99 11.14 10.16
CA GLY A 67 -0.99 9.77 10.68
C GLY A 67 -0.38 8.72 9.73
N LYS A 68 0.14 9.14 8.58
CA LYS A 68 0.91 8.25 7.68
C LYS A 68 2.32 8.02 8.23
N ILE A 69 2.94 6.89 7.87
CA ILE A 69 4.27 6.53 8.38
C ILE A 69 5.31 6.72 7.29
N LEU A 70 6.35 7.51 7.59
CA LEU A 70 7.53 7.77 6.78
C LEU A 70 8.69 6.84 7.16
N ARG A 71 9.51 6.51 6.17
CA ARG A 71 10.79 5.79 6.33
C ARG A 71 11.83 6.29 5.32
N LYS A 72 13.10 6.00 5.59
CA LYS A 72 14.16 6.09 4.57
C LYS A 72 14.15 4.87 3.64
N ARG A 73 14.65 5.03 2.40
CA ARG A 73 14.81 3.92 1.46
C ARG A 73 16.01 3.05 1.82
N LYS A 74 15.90 1.74 1.61
CA LYS A 74 16.95 0.76 1.92
C LYS A 74 18.08 0.78 0.89
N GLY A 75 19.27 0.32 1.27
CA GLY A 75 20.36 0.03 0.33
C GLY A 75 21.24 1.22 -0.05
N LYS A 76 21.28 2.30 0.73
CA LYS A 76 22.16 3.46 0.45
C LYS A 76 23.60 3.29 0.95
N ARG A 77 23.81 2.58 2.07
CA ARG A 77 25.06 2.61 2.86
C ARG A 77 26.25 1.91 2.17
N HIS A 78 26.16 0.59 1.92
CA HIS A 78 27.25 -0.19 1.31
C HIS A 78 27.08 -0.31 -0.21
N CYS A 79 28.16 -0.66 -0.92
CA CYS A 79 28.20 -0.82 -2.38
C CYS A 79 27.54 0.35 -3.11
N ALA A 80 27.87 1.58 -2.70
CA ALA A 80 27.35 2.79 -3.32
C ALA A 80 28.03 3.06 -4.68
N PHE A 81 29.26 2.57 -4.87
CA PHE A 81 30.03 2.70 -6.11
C PHE A 81 29.35 2.01 -7.30
N ALA A 82 28.73 0.84 -7.09
CA ALA A 82 28.03 0.09 -8.14
C ALA A 82 26.67 0.68 -8.56
N LYS A 83 26.23 1.77 -7.93
CA LYS A 83 24.91 2.38 -8.15
C LYS A 83 25.04 3.64 -8.98
N THR A 84 24.14 3.80 -9.95
CA THR A 84 24.14 5.00 -10.79
C THR A 84 23.88 6.27 -9.95
N PRO A 85 24.38 7.45 -10.37
CA PRO A 85 24.09 8.71 -9.67
C PRO A 85 22.59 8.95 -9.43
N LYS A 86 21.74 8.64 -10.42
CA LYS A 86 20.28 8.74 -10.33
C LYS A 86 19.69 7.82 -9.26
N GLN A 87 20.14 6.56 -9.20
CA GLN A 87 19.74 5.63 -8.14
C GLN A 87 20.16 6.13 -6.76
N ARG A 88 21.41 6.60 -6.63
CA ARG A 88 21.94 7.16 -5.38
C ARG A 88 21.13 8.36 -4.89
N MET A 89 20.67 9.23 -5.79
CA MET A 89 19.80 10.36 -5.46
C MET A 89 18.44 9.88 -4.97
N ARG A 90 17.79 8.97 -5.71
CA ARG A 90 16.49 8.39 -5.33
C ARG A 90 16.54 7.74 -3.94
N LEU A 91 17.65 7.10 -3.57
CA LEU A 91 17.80 6.44 -2.27
C LEU A 91 17.97 7.40 -1.07
N ARG A 92 18.24 8.69 -1.30
CA ARG A 92 18.31 9.71 -0.22
C ARG A 92 16.93 10.13 0.30
N SER A 93 15.91 10.06 -0.56
CA SER A 93 14.57 10.52 -0.23
C SER A 93 13.86 9.61 0.78
N SER A 94 13.02 10.21 1.61
CA SER A 94 12.04 9.50 2.41
C SER A 94 10.90 8.98 1.52
N THR A 95 10.24 7.93 1.98
CA THR A 95 9.10 7.32 1.29
C THR A 95 8.08 6.87 2.32
N LEU A 96 6.82 6.83 1.91
CA LEU A 96 5.75 6.31 2.74
C LEU A 96 5.88 4.79 2.88
N VAL A 97 5.48 4.27 4.04
CA VAL A 97 5.30 2.84 4.27
C VAL A 97 4.07 2.37 3.49
N HIS A 98 4.14 1.16 2.94
CA HIS A 98 3.01 0.57 2.23
C HIS A 98 1.83 0.33 3.18
N GLU A 99 0.60 0.51 2.70
CA GLU A 99 -0.62 0.49 3.52
C GLU A 99 -0.80 -0.82 4.30
N THR A 100 -0.48 -1.95 3.66
CA THR A 100 -0.51 -3.29 4.28
C THR A 100 0.35 -3.38 5.54
N LEU A 101 1.50 -2.69 5.56
CA LEU A 101 2.41 -2.68 6.70
C LEU A 101 2.02 -1.64 7.75
N MET A 102 1.25 -0.61 7.37
CA MET A 102 0.78 0.40 8.32
C MET A 102 -0.24 -0.18 9.32
N GLN A 103 -1.13 -1.06 8.86
CA GLN A 103 -2.17 -1.68 9.70
C GLN A 103 -1.61 -2.38 10.96
N PRO A 104 -0.64 -3.33 10.84
CA PRO A 104 -0.07 -3.98 12.02
C PRO A 104 0.73 -3.02 12.92
N MET A 105 1.41 -2.01 12.35
CA MET A 105 2.15 -1.02 13.15
C MET A 105 1.21 -0.20 14.05
N ARG A 106 0.03 0.18 13.54
CA ARG A 106 -1.00 0.88 14.31
C ARG A 106 -1.56 -0.01 15.42
N LYS A 107 -1.82 -1.29 15.12
CA LYS A 107 -2.33 -2.26 16.11
C LYS A 107 -1.37 -2.47 17.29
N LEU A 108 -0.07 -2.42 17.03
CA LEU A 108 0.98 -2.54 18.06
C LEU A 108 1.18 -1.25 18.89
N GLY A 109 0.39 -0.21 18.64
CA GLY A 109 0.45 1.03 19.41
C GLY A 109 1.70 1.86 19.12
N PHE A 110 2.21 1.83 17.88
CA PHE A 110 3.22 2.81 17.44
C PHE A 110 2.55 4.20 17.37
N LYS A 111 2.92 5.11 18.28
CA LYS A 111 2.33 6.46 18.42
C LYS A 111 3.38 7.52 18.16
N LEU A 112 2.96 8.71 17.69
CA LEU A 112 3.74 9.93 17.90
C LEU A 112 3.93 10.10 19.41
N ARG A 113 5.17 10.27 19.84
CA ARG A 113 5.40 11.07 21.04
C ARG A 113 5.25 12.52 20.64
#